data_AF-A0A6A9QRQ8-F1
#
_entry.id   AF-A0A6A9QRQ8-F1
#
_cell.length_a   1.000
_cell.length_b   1.000
_cell.length_c   1.000
_cell.angle_alpha   90.00
_cell.angle_beta   90.00
_cell.angle_gamma   90.00
#
_symmetry.space_group_name_H-M   'P 1'
#
loop_
_entity.id
_entity.type
_entity.pdbx_description
1 polymer ?
#
loop_
_entity_poly.entity_id
_entity_poly.type
_entity_poly.pdbx_seq_one_letter_code
_entity_poly.pdbx_strand_id
1 'polypeptide(L)' 'MDDLRAKNVITFTDVGECTNCGVYGPYEFVFWSSHTRRIYGFCSLKCFREWLRTTRAIYPKR' A
#
# COMPACT_ATOMS: atom_id res chain seq x y z
N MET A 1 18.71 -22.62 -10.66
CA MET A 1 17.36 -22.19 -11.11
C MET A 1 16.87 -21.29 -9.98
N ASP A 2 17.43 -20.08 -9.92
CA ASP A 2 17.32 -19.15 -8.80
C ASP A 2 16.32 -18.05 -9.15
N ASP A 3 15.04 -18.44 -9.19
CA ASP A 3 13.93 -17.59 -9.62
C ASP A 3 12.98 -17.27 -8.44
N LEU A 4 13.54 -16.70 -7.37
CA LEU A 4 12.77 -16.39 -6.15
C LEU A 4 13.03 -14.99 -5.56
N ARG A 5 13.67 -14.08 -6.33
CA ARG A 5 13.91 -12.69 -5.92
C ARG A 5 13.03 -11.63 -6.58
N ALA A 6 12.07 -12.03 -7.41
CA ALA A 6 11.02 -11.15 -7.91
C ALA A 6 9.79 -11.18 -6.98
N LYS A 7 9.90 -10.70 -5.74
CA LYS A 7 8.69 -10.38 -4.94
C LYS A 7 8.16 -9.00 -5.35
N ASN A 8 7.51 -8.99 -6.52
CA ASN A 8 6.43 -8.07 -6.90
C ASN A 8 6.66 -6.58 -6.62
N VAL A 9 7.68 -5.98 -7.24
CA VAL A 9 7.62 -4.55 -7.56
C VAL A 9 6.73 -4.42 -8.79
N ILE A 10 5.42 -4.31 -8.56
CA ILE A 10 4.48 -4.01 -9.64
C ILE A 10 4.48 -2.49 -9.79
N THR A 11 5.05 -2.00 -10.89
CA THR A 11 4.99 -0.60 -11.31
C THR A 11 3.55 -0.25 -11.70
N PHE A 12 2.75 0.17 -10.72
CA PHE A 12 1.44 0.78 -10.97
C PHE A 12 1.64 2.25 -11.33
N THR A 13 0.72 2.79 -12.15
CA THR A 13 0.65 4.21 -12.53
C THR A 13 1.10 5.11 -11.38
N ASP A 14 2.14 5.90 -11.64
CA ASP A 14 2.86 6.70 -10.63
C ASP A 14 1.97 7.71 -9.90
N VAL A 15 0.71 7.89 -10.29
CA VAL A 15 -0.24 8.87 -9.73
C VAL A 15 -1.62 8.26 -9.43
N GLY A 16 -2.24 8.72 -8.36
CA GLY A 16 -3.61 8.40 -7.98
C GLY A 16 -4.00 9.01 -6.63
N GLU A 17 -5.15 8.62 -6.09
CA GLU A 17 -5.65 9.14 -4.81
C GLU A 17 -5.01 8.41 -3.61
N CYS A 18 -4.35 9.15 -2.72
CA CYS A 18 -3.76 8.56 -1.53
C CYS A 18 -4.82 7.95 -0.61
N THR A 19 -4.67 6.66 -0.31
CA THR A 19 -5.57 5.87 0.54
C THR A 19 -5.81 6.49 1.93
N ASN A 20 -4.82 7.18 2.49
CA ASN A 20 -4.91 7.75 3.84
C ASN A 20 -5.55 9.15 3.87
N CYS A 21 -5.12 10.05 2.99
CA CYS A 21 -5.49 11.47 3.04
C CYS A 21 -6.36 11.96 1.88
N GLY A 22 -6.65 11.13 0.88
CA GLY A 22 -7.50 11.49 -0.27
C GLY A 22 -6.86 12.44 -1.28
N VAL A 23 -5.59 12.82 -1.10
CA VAL A 23 -4.90 13.72 -2.05
C VAL A 23 -4.54 12.96 -3.32
N TYR A 24 -4.95 13.48 -4.48
CA TYR A 24 -4.53 12.97 -5.78
C TYR A 24 -3.12 13.46 -6.14
N GLY A 25 -2.22 12.54 -6.43
CA GLY A 25 -0.83 12.85 -6.73
C GLY A 25 0.03 11.61 -6.84
N PRO A 26 1.36 11.75 -6.88
CA PRO A 26 2.22 10.61 -7.04
C PRO A 26 2.20 9.67 -5.83
N TYR A 27 2.24 8.37 -6.09
CA TYR A 27 2.41 7.38 -5.03
C TYR A 27 3.90 7.21 -4.72
N GLU A 28 4.29 7.48 -3.48
CA GLU A 28 5.62 7.13 -2.96
C GLU A 28 5.67 5.67 -2.50
N PHE A 29 4.55 5.13 -2.02
CA PHE A 29 4.45 3.76 -1.51
C PHE A 29 3.17 3.07 -1.99
N VAL A 30 3.29 1.80 -2.32
CA VAL A 30 2.16 0.95 -2.69
C VAL A 30 2.17 -0.31 -1.84
N PHE A 31 1.00 -0.67 -1.29
CA PHE A 31 0.82 -1.86 -0.46
C PHE A 31 -0.25 -2.76 -1.08
N TRP A 32 0.09 -4.03 -1.30
CA TRP A 32 -0.88 -5.05 -1.68
C TRP A 32 -1.30 -5.87 -0.47
N SER A 33 -2.60 -5.92 -0.22
CA SER A 33 -3.20 -6.74 0.83
C SER A 33 -3.72 -8.04 0.23
N SER A 34 -3.15 -9.17 0.65
CA SER A 34 -3.65 -10.50 0.27
C SER A 34 -5.04 -10.79 0.86
N HIS A 35 -5.37 -10.21 2.02
CA HIS A 35 -6.65 -10.40 2.70
C HIS A 35 -7.81 -9.74 1.94
N THR A 36 -7.65 -8.48 1.54
CA THR A 36 -8.68 -7.74 0.81
C THR A 36 -8.56 -7.87 -0.70
N ARG A 37 -7.48 -8.50 -1.18
CA ARG A 37 -7.07 -8.57 -2.60
C ARG A 37 -7.05 -7.19 -3.28
N ARG A 38 -6.74 -6.14 -2.51
CA ARG A 38 -6.70 -4.74 -2.96
C ARG A 38 -5.31 -4.17 -2.87
N ILE A 39 -5.05 -3.19 -3.73
CA ILE A 39 -3.84 -2.37 -3.75
C ILE A 39 -4.18 -1.01 -3.16
N TYR A 40 -3.30 -0.52 -2.30
CA TYR A 40 -3.43 0.75 -1.60
C TYR A 40 -2.22 1.62 -1.93
N GLY A 41 -2.46 2.79 -2.50
CA GLY A 41 -1.41 3.77 -2.82
C GLY A 41 -1.32 4.87 -1.76
N PHE A 42 -0.09 5.33 -1.47
CA PHE A 42 0.19 6.35 -0.46
C PHE A 42 1.16 7.40 -1.00
N CYS A 43 0.87 8.67 -0.75
CA CYS A 43 1.72 9.79 -1.12
C CYS A 43 2.93 10.00 -0.18
N SER A 44 3.00 9.29 0.95
CA SER A 44 4.14 9.34 1.87
C SER A 44 4.21 8.15 2.83
N LEU A 45 5.40 7.90 3.38
CA LEU A 45 5.61 6.90 4.44
C LEU A 45 4.77 7.21 5.69
N LYS A 46 4.55 8.50 5.99
CA LYS A 46 3.69 8.94 7.10
C LYS A 46 2.25 8.48 6.89
N CYS A 47 1.70 8.71 5.71
CA CYS A 47 0.35 8.27 5.34
C CYS A 47 0.19 6.76 5.43
N PHE A 48 1.19 6.00 4.98
CA PHE A 48 1.19 4.54 5.10
C PHE A 48 1.16 4.08 6.56
N ARG A 49 1.99 4.66 7.43
CA ARG A 49 2.05 4.30 8.86
C ARG A 49 0.77 4.65 9.61
N GLU A 50 0.17 5.79 9.33
CA GLU A 50 -1.11 6.21 9.90
C GLU A 50 -2.23 5.25 9.49
N TRP A 51 -2.33 4.95 8.19
CA TRP A 51 -3.28 3.97 7.66
C TRP A 51 -3.09 2.57 8.25
N LEU A 52 -1.83 2.12 8.44
CA LEU A 52 -1.55 0.84 9.10
C LEU A 52 -2.04 0.81 10.54
N ARG A 53 -1.92 1.92 11.29
CA ARG A 53 -2.38 1.99 12.69
C ARG A 53 -3.90 1.86 12.78
N THR A 54 -4.63 2.57 11.90
CA THR A 54 -6.09 2.50 11.85
C THR A 54 -6.57 1.14 11.35
N THR A 55 -5.96 0.61 10.28
CA THR A 55 -6.36 -0.67 9.67
C THR A 55 -6.02 -1.86 10.56
N ARG A 56 -4.88 -1.86 11.28
CA ARG A 56 -4.56 -2.91 12.26
C ARG A 56 -5.50 -2.91 13.46
N ALA A 57 -6.05 -1.75 13.83
CA ALA A 57 -7.07 -1.67 14.86
C ALA A 57 -8.40 -2.32 14.40
N ILE A 58 -8.70 -2.23 13.10
CA ILE A 58 -9.91 -2.83 12.49
C ILE A 58 -9.73 -4.33 12.23
N TYR A 59 -8.51 -4.78 11.89
CA TYR A 59 -8.18 -6.18 11.63
C TYR A 59 -7.09 -6.68 12.60
N PRO A 60 -7.42 -6.90 13.89
CA PRO A 60 -6.49 -7.57 14.80
C PRO A 60 -6.18 -8.96 14.21
N LYS A 61 -4.88 -9.28 14.07
CA LYS A 61 -4.42 -10.60 13.61
C LYS A 61 -5.14 -11.68 14.41
N ARG A 62 -5.80 -12.61 13.71
CA ARG A 62 -6.17 -13.92 14.29
C ARG A 62 -4.92 -14.69 14.66
#